data_AF-A0A6A4GL15-F1
#
_entry.id   AF-A0A6A4GL15-F1
#
_cell.length_a   1.000
_cell.length_b   1.000
_cell.length_c   1.000
_cell.angle_alpha   90.00
_cell.angle_beta   90.00
_cell.angle_gamma   90.00
#
_symmetry.space_group_name_H-M   'P 1'
#
loop_
_entity.id
_entity.type
_entity.pdbx_description
1 polymer ?
#
loop_
_entity_poly.entity_id
_entity_poly.type
_entity_poly.pdbx_seq_one_letter_code
_entity_poly.pdbx_strand_id
1 'polypeptide(L)'
;MTKSKNVIILNSPKDLPNWKFTVQTALQAKGLWDVVASQAVPPSTTVKAVKALEAKRQQAMNVIMECIGEYQLAHIHNLPCDPCLAFNHLVEANSDHGIDAVLARLYDGHQSQ
;
A
#
# COMPACT_ATOMS: atom_id res chain seq x y z
N MET A 1 -14.90 0.51 -25.36
CA MET A 1 -14.33 -0.72 -24.78
C MET A 1 -13.50 -0.34 -23.56
N THR A 2 -14.10 -0.43 -22.38
CA THR A 2 -13.34 -0.36 -21.12
C THR A 2 -12.47 -1.61 -21.07
N LYS A 3 -11.15 -1.46 -21.28
CA LYS A 3 -10.21 -2.55 -21.02
C LYS A 3 -10.44 -2.96 -19.57
N SER A 4 -10.89 -4.20 -19.35
CA SER A 4 -10.91 -4.80 -18.02
C SER A 4 -9.50 -4.68 -17.48
N LYS A 5 -9.27 -3.69 -16.60
CA LYS A 5 -8.04 -3.67 -15.83
C LYS A 5 -8.12 -4.94 -15.00
N ASN A 6 -7.21 -5.88 -15.21
CA ASN A 6 -7.00 -6.99 -14.28
C ASN A 6 -6.46 -6.38 -12.98
N VAL A 7 -7.35 -5.79 -12.19
CA VAL A 7 -7.04 -5.28 -10.87
C VAL A 7 -7.15 -6.47 -9.94
N ILE A 8 -6.03 -6.88 -9.38
CA ILE A 8 -6.01 -7.84 -8.28
C ILE A 8 -6.29 -7.05 -7.01
N ILE A 9 -7.33 -7.47 -6.29
CA ILE A 9 -7.75 -6.86 -5.03
C ILE A 9 -7.13 -7.64 -3.87
N LEU A 10 -6.44 -6.94 -2.97
CA LEU A 10 -5.92 -7.54 -1.74
C LEU A 10 -7.08 -7.77 -0.77
N ASN A 11 -7.59 -9.00 -0.72
CA ASN A 11 -8.60 -9.40 0.26
C ASN A 11 -7.98 -10.21 1.39
N SER A 12 -6.95 -11.00 1.06
CA SER A 12 -6.29 -11.92 1.99
C SER A 12 -4.79 -12.04 1.70
N PRO A 13 -4.01 -12.61 2.65
CA PRO A 13 -2.60 -12.95 2.46
C PRO A 13 -2.29 -13.76 1.19
N LYS A 14 -3.22 -14.61 0.74
CA LYS A 14 -3.04 -15.43 -0.49
C LYS A 14 -2.97 -14.57 -1.75
N ASP A 15 -3.58 -13.39 -1.73
CA ASP A 15 -3.59 -12.47 -2.85
C ASP A 15 -2.29 -11.67 -2.94
N LEU A 16 -1.50 -11.62 -1.85
CA LEU A 16 -0.35 -10.72 -1.70
C LEU A 16 0.68 -10.82 -2.84
N PRO A 17 1.11 -12.01 -3.32
CA PRO A 17 2.10 -12.07 -4.41
C PRO A 17 1.59 -11.44 -5.72
N ASN A 18 0.34 -11.77 -6.08
CA ASN A 18 -0.29 -11.27 -7.30
C ASN A 18 -0.65 -9.78 -7.19
N TRP A 19 -1.09 -9.35 -6.01
CA TRP A 19 -1.37 -7.96 -5.69
C TRP A 19 -0.10 -7.12 -5.79
N LYS A 20 1.01 -7.55 -5.15
CA LYS A 20 2.30 -6.87 -5.18
C LYS A 20 2.78 -6.65 -6.61
N PHE A 21 2.73 -7.70 -7.42
CA PHE A 21 3.12 -7.63 -8.83
C PHE A 21 2.23 -6.66 -9.62
N THR A 22 0.91 -6.71 -9.42
CA THR A 22 -0.06 -5.87 -10.13
C THR A 22 0.10 -4.39 -9.78
N VAL A 23 0.21 -4.07 -8.49
CA VAL A 23 0.40 -2.69 -8.01
C VAL A 23 1.74 -2.14 -8.48
N GLN A 24 2.82 -2.92 -8.37
CA GLN A 24 4.13 -2.51 -8.87
C GLN A 24 4.10 -2.22 -10.38
N THR A 25 3.50 -3.11 -11.18
CA THR A 25 3.37 -2.93 -12.62
C THR A 25 2.56 -1.68 -12.97
N ALA A 26 1.45 -1.45 -12.26
CA ALA A 26 0.60 -0.26 -12.46
C ALA A 26 1.33 1.05 -12.11
N LEU A 27 2.10 1.06 -11.03
CA LEU A 27 2.91 2.21 -10.61
C LEU A 27 4.06 2.47 -11.60
N GLN A 28 4.73 1.44 -12.07
CA GLN A 28 5.79 1.55 -13.08
C GLN A 28 5.25 2.11 -14.40
N ALA A 29 4.11 1.62 -14.89
CA ALA A 29 3.46 2.13 -16.10
C ALA A 29 3.08 3.61 -16.01
N LYS A 30 2.95 4.16 -14.80
CA LYS A 30 2.64 5.58 -14.54
C LYS A 30 3.87 6.40 -14.16
N GLY A 31 5.07 5.81 -14.07
CA GLY A 31 6.28 6.49 -13.58
C GLY A 31 6.18 6.93 -12.11
N LEU A 32 5.44 6.18 -11.30
CA LEU A 32 5.19 6.47 -9.88
C LEU A 32 5.95 5.53 -8.94
N TRP A 33 6.54 4.45 -9.46
CA TRP A 33 7.21 3.43 -8.65
C TRP A 33 8.33 4.00 -7.78
N ASP A 34 9.10 4.97 -8.28
CA ASP A 34 10.23 5.55 -7.55
C ASP A 34 9.81 6.16 -6.21
N VAL A 35 8.58 6.66 -6.12
CA VAL A 35 8.02 7.22 -4.88
C VAL A 35 7.70 6.12 -3.86
N VAL A 36 7.28 4.94 -4.32
CA VAL A 36 6.97 3.79 -3.47
C VAL A 36 8.22 3.00 -3.11
N ALA A 37 9.20 2.90 -4.01
CA ALA A 37 10.49 2.27 -3.76
C ALA A 37 11.42 3.10 -2.85
N SER A 38 10.97 4.26 -2.35
CA SER A 38 11.79 5.25 -1.63
C SER A 38 13.03 5.72 -2.41
N GLN A 39 12.97 5.62 -3.74
CA GLN A 39 14.03 6.07 -4.66
C GLN A 39 13.81 7.50 -5.14
N ALA A 40 12.66 8.10 -4.79
CA ALA A 40 12.39 9.50 -5.06
C ALA A 40 13.41 10.37 -4.30
N VAL A 41 14.35 10.94 -5.05
CA VAL A 41 15.30 11.92 -4.53
C VAL A 41 14.52 13.06 -3.86
N PRO A 42 14.88 13.49 -2.64
CA PRO A 42 14.24 14.62 -2.01
C PRO A 42 14.31 15.82 -2.96
N PRO A 43 13.16 16.47 -3.24
CA PRO A 43 13.10 17.52 -4.23
C PRO A 43 13.97 18.69 -3.76
N SER A 44 14.49 19.48 -4.70
CA SER A 44 15.01 20.82 -4.38
C SER A 44 14.02 21.54 -3.46
N THR A 45 14.48 22.39 -2.55
CA THR A 45 13.61 23.13 -1.61
C THR A 45 12.65 24.13 -2.28
N THR A 46 12.63 24.19 -3.62
CA THR A 46 11.65 25.01 -4.35
C THR A 46 10.23 24.47 -4.14
N VAL A 47 9.30 25.37 -3.82
CA VAL A 47 7.87 25.06 -3.59
C VAL A 47 7.26 24.27 -4.75
N LYS A 48 7.67 24.55 -6.00
CA LYS A 48 7.18 23.86 -7.20
C LYS A 48 7.60 22.38 -7.22
N ALA A 49 8.85 22.07 -6.88
CA ALA A 49 9.36 20.70 -6.88
C ALA A 49 8.72 19.88 -5.74
N VAL A 50 8.52 20.49 -4.57
CA VAL A 50 7.81 19.88 -3.44
C VAL A 50 6.37 19.50 -3.84
N LYS A 51 5.60 20.46 -4.38
CA LYS A 51 4.21 20.21 -4.83
C LYS A 51 4.12 19.12 -5.91
N ALA A 52 5.08 19.08 -6.83
CA ALA A 52 5.12 18.05 -7.86
C ALA A 52 5.36 16.65 -7.27
N LEU A 53 6.21 16.53 -6.25
CA LEU A 53 6.42 15.26 -5.55
C LEU A 53 5.18 14.87 -4.73
N GLU A 54 4.56 15.80 -4.02
CA GLU A 54 3.31 15.56 -3.28
C GLU A 54 2.21 15.04 -4.21
N ALA A 55 2.06 15.64 -5.40
CA ALA A 55 1.11 15.16 -6.41
C ALA A 55 1.41 13.74 -6.88
N LYS A 56 2.69 13.40 -7.10
CA LYS A 56 3.09 12.02 -7.43
C LYS A 56 2.81 11.05 -6.28
N ARG A 57 3.08 11.46 -5.03
CA ARG A 57 2.76 10.66 -3.83
C ARG A 57 1.27 10.37 -3.75
N GLN A 58 0.44 11.39 -3.90
CA GLN A 58 -1.01 11.22 -3.89
C GLN A 58 -1.49 10.29 -5.01
N GLN A 59 -0.95 10.43 -6.21
CA GLN A 59 -1.31 9.53 -7.32
C GLN A 59 -0.88 8.09 -7.06
N ALA A 60 0.30 7.87 -6.49
CA ALA A 60 0.76 6.53 -6.10
C ALA A 60 -0.16 5.93 -5.04
N MET A 61 -0.56 6.73 -4.05
CA MET A 61 -1.49 6.30 -3.01
C MET A 61 -2.85 5.88 -3.58
N ASN A 62 -3.39 6.66 -4.53
CA ASN A 62 -4.65 6.31 -5.18
C ASN A 62 -4.57 4.95 -5.89
N VAL A 63 -3.46 4.65 -6.58
CA VAL A 63 -3.26 3.35 -7.23
C VAL A 63 -3.20 2.21 -6.21
N ILE A 64 -2.52 2.41 -5.08
CA ILE A 64 -2.47 1.43 -3.99
C ILE A 64 -3.89 1.18 -3.46
N MET A 65 -4.62 2.24 -3.13
CA MET A 65 -5.98 2.18 -2.56
C MET A 65 -7.01 1.55 -3.51
N GLU A 66 -6.90 1.78 -4.82
CA GLU A 66 -7.75 1.13 -5.84
C GLU A 66 -7.63 -0.41 -5.84
N CYS A 67 -6.54 -0.94 -5.28
CA CYS A 67 -6.25 -2.38 -5.26
C CYS A 67 -6.50 -3.01 -3.88
N ILE A 68 -7.17 -2.34 -2.95
CA ILE A 68 -7.42 -2.87 -1.60
C ILE A 68 -8.88 -3.29 -1.45
N GLY A 69 -9.10 -4.49 -0.91
CA GLY A 69 -10.43 -5.02 -0.63
C GLY A 69 -11.02 -4.48 0.67
N GLU A 70 -12.34 -4.53 0.79
CA GLU A 70 -13.07 -4.08 1.99
C GLU A 70 -12.62 -4.80 3.27
N TYR A 71 -12.19 -6.07 3.16
CA TYR A 71 -11.70 -6.85 4.30
C TYR A 71 -10.40 -6.32 4.91
N GLN A 72 -9.69 -5.45 4.20
CA GLN A 72 -8.47 -4.81 4.68
C GLN A 72 -8.76 -3.47 5.38
N LEU A 73 -10.02 -3.01 5.46
CA LEU A 73 -10.38 -1.72 6.06
C LEU A 73 -9.85 -1.56 7.50
N ALA A 74 -9.79 -2.64 8.28
CA ALA A 74 -9.21 -2.63 9.62
C ALA A 74 -7.71 -2.24 9.63
N HIS A 75 -6.95 -2.60 8.59
CA HIS A 75 -5.56 -2.21 8.39
C HIS A 75 -5.43 -0.83 7.73
N ILE A 76 -6.45 -0.40 6.98
CA ILE A 76 -6.48 0.91 6.28
C ILE A 76 -6.63 2.08 7.27
N HIS A 77 -7.33 1.90 8.40
CA HIS A 77 -7.55 2.98 9.37
C HIS A 77 -6.25 3.59 9.94
N ASN A 78 -5.14 2.85 9.93
CA ASN A 78 -3.82 3.32 10.38
C ASN A 78 -2.81 3.43 9.24
N LEU A 79 -3.27 3.44 7.99
CA LEU A 79 -2.37 3.44 6.84
C LEU A 79 -1.63 4.78 6.75
N PRO A 80 -0.29 4.78 6.68
CA PRO A 80 0.49 6.00 6.52
C PRO A 80 0.09 6.77 5.25
N CYS A 81 0.14 8.10 5.30
CA CYS A 81 -0.08 8.94 4.11
C CYS A 81 1.10 8.89 3.12
N ASP A 82 2.23 8.31 3.51
CA ASP A 82 3.38 8.10 2.62
C ASP A 82 3.21 6.78 1.84
N PRO A 83 3.27 6.80 0.48
CA PRO A 83 3.03 5.62 -0.33
C PRO A 83 4.01 4.46 -0.12
N CYS A 84 5.27 4.74 0.21
CA CYS A 84 6.26 3.70 0.51
C CYS A 84 5.89 3.00 1.82
N LEU A 85 5.62 3.79 2.87
CA LEU A 85 5.21 3.24 4.16
C LEU A 85 3.87 2.50 4.07
N ALA A 86 2.90 3.04 3.34
CA ALA A 86 1.60 2.40 3.10
C ALA A 86 1.76 1.04 2.40
N PHE A 87 2.53 0.99 1.32
CA PHE A 87 2.78 -0.25 0.58
C PHE A 87 3.47 -1.29 1.46
N ASN A 88 4.51 -0.91 2.20
CA ASN A 88 5.22 -1.83 3.09
C ASN A 88 4.34 -2.31 4.24
N HIS A 89 3.52 -1.43 4.83
CA HIS A 89 2.58 -1.81 5.88
C HIS A 89 1.57 -2.86 5.41
N LEU A 90 1.01 -2.69 4.20
CA LEU A 90 0.08 -3.65 3.61
C LEU A 90 0.76 -5.00 3.30
N VAL A 91 2.00 -4.96 2.81
CA VAL A 91 2.80 -6.17 2.59
C VAL A 91 3.04 -6.89 3.91
N GLU A 92 3.47 -6.19 4.95
CA GLU A 92 3.75 -6.77 6.27
C GLU A 92 2.49 -7.37 6.91
N ALA A 93 1.39 -6.61 6.94
CA ALA A 93 0.12 -7.05 7.52
C ALA A 93 -0.47 -8.29 6.83
N ASN A 94 -0.16 -8.49 5.55
CA ASN A 94 -0.65 -9.61 4.74
C ASN A 94 0.41 -10.67 4.44
N SER A 95 1.62 -10.55 5.00
CA SER A 95 2.63 -11.61 4.92
C SER A 95 2.29 -12.71 5.93
N ASP A 96 2.81 -13.93 5.73
CA ASP A 96 2.56 -15.07 6.62
C ASP A 96 2.90 -14.77 8.11
N HIS A 97 3.75 -13.79 8.40
CA HIS A 97 4.08 -13.33 9.76
C HIS A 97 3.11 -12.28 10.34
N GLY A 98 2.25 -11.67 9.52
CA GLY A 98 1.28 -10.64 9.93
C GLY A 98 0.03 -11.22 10.58
N ILE A 99 -0.41 -12.41 10.16
CA ILE A 99 -1.56 -13.11 10.77
C ILE A 99 -1.24 -13.48 12.22
N ASP A 100 -0.04 -14.01 12.49
CA ASP A 100 0.37 -14.39 13.85
C ASP A 100 0.47 -13.18 14.79
N ALA A 101 0.93 -12.02 14.29
CA ALA A 101 1.00 -10.79 15.08
C ALA A 101 -0.38 -10.17 15.37
N VAL A 102 -1.32 -10.25 14.43
CA VAL A 102 -2.71 -9.76 14.61
C VAL A 102 -3.49 -10.71 15.51
N LEU A 103 -3.35 -12.03 15.33
CA LEU A 103 -3.94 -13.02 16.22
C LEU A 103 -3.35 -12.92 17.64
N ALA A 104 -2.04 -12.78 17.80
CA ALA A 104 -1.42 -12.59 19.10
C ALA A 104 -1.97 -11.36 19.84
N ARG A 105 -2.18 -10.23 19.15
CA ARG A 105 -2.79 -9.02 19.74
C ARG A 105 -4.27 -9.21 20.11
N LEU A 106 -5.01 -10.03 19.37
CA LEU A 106 -6.40 -10.36 19.68
C LEU A 106 -6.52 -11.36 20.84
N TYR A 107 -5.58 -12.30 20.98
CA TYR A 107 -5.55 -13.28 22.05
C TYR A 107 -4.98 -12.74 23.38
N ASP A 108 -4.04 -11.78 23.36
CA ASP A 108 -3.53 -11.13 24.58
C ASP A 108 -4.59 -10.26 25.28
N GLY A 109 -5.60 -9.77 24.53
CA GLY A 109 -6.72 -9.02 25.10
C GLY A 109 -7.73 -9.87 25.88
N HIS A 110 -7.62 -11.20 25.86
CA HIS A 110 -8.58 -12.13 26.47
C HIS A 110 -8.05 -12.89 27.69
N GLN A 111 -6.82 -12.63 28.16
CA GLN A 111 -6.24 -13.27 29.34
C GLN A 111 -6.20 -12.37 30.60
N SER A 112 -6.86 -11.21 30.58
CA SER A 112 -7.00 -10.34 31.76
C SER A 112 -8.45 -10.29 32.25
N GLN A 113 -8.94 -11.40 32.81
CA GLN A 113 -10.04 -11.44 33.78
C GLN A 113 -9.73 -12.46 34.87
#